data_AF-A0A6V8MLU1-F1
#
_entry.id   AF-A0A6V8MLU1-F1
#
_cell.length_a   1.000
_cell.length_b   1.000
_cell.length_c   1.000
_cell.angle_alpha   90.00
_cell.angle_beta   90.00
_cell.angle_gamma   90.00
#
_symmetry.space_group_name_H-M   'P 1'
#
loop_
_entity.id
_entity.type
_entity.pdbx_description
1 polymer ?
#
loop_
_entity_poly.entity_id
_entity_poly.type
_entity_poly.pdbx_seq_one_letter_code
_entity_poly.pdbx_strand_id
1 'polypeptide(L)'
;MFLLNEALRSIEAAEPQIVSVHRCTEALFLAPERREQQMCEAFACLIREGGNDRVHPAIYLTRSRQALVYERDPQQGAGATAETLQRALQFLEGFGFRMEPVNLGGNQALRRVVLGGIKVVQAPQPGTARPAAPEQVAPPAAAPPVAARAGAGTPQPPEKSATPPAAAQSAPERDGEQARKSAARIAQLERELAQARAELAELKAAGAGQLRADDDIDELALLQEDYQALRAEYVLINDELTERQSELQRLQAHFEEHSKTSAGEIAKLTATVLRLSAPAPTQERVMVQAPAAGSGPTAPSSPLTAAPAGAADEPVAFHLDPDLAAIPCRSSDEIVDLRSSFNAIRMTCGSAKAQNCNAYICGVQRAGRREIYLAIHLTEDRRSLIYVPQRQPADAEGYERALEGALSFVEVSGFIVNLEPLGGGPAARTKVFEKIPVLGLR
;
A
#
# COMPACT_ATOMS: atom_id res chain seq x y z
N MET A 1 -20.61 20.82 6.00
CA MET A 1 -19.69 20.99 4.86
C MET A 1 -18.30 20.82 5.40
N PHE A 2 -17.45 20.13 4.66
CA PHE A 2 -16.04 19.93 5.03
C PHE A 2 -15.20 20.89 4.22
N LEU A 3 -14.26 21.56 4.88
CA LEU A 3 -13.36 22.55 4.30
C LEU A 3 -11.94 22.01 4.38
N LEU A 4 -11.14 22.23 3.33
CA LEU A 4 -9.74 21.82 3.34
C LEU A 4 -8.98 22.61 4.41
N ASN A 5 -8.30 21.90 5.31
CA ASN A 5 -7.37 22.51 6.24
C ASN A 5 -5.95 22.37 5.69
N GLU A 6 -5.46 23.41 5.02
CA GLU A 6 -4.12 23.43 4.41
C GLU A 6 -2.97 23.33 5.43
N ALA A 7 -3.23 23.64 6.70
CA ALA A 7 -2.22 23.52 7.76
C ALA A 7 -1.98 22.06 8.17
N LEU A 8 -2.93 21.16 7.92
CA LEU A 8 -2.83 19.75 8.28
C LEU A 8 -2.36 18.92 7.09
N ARG A 9 -1.14 18.37 7.21
CA ARG A 9 -0.57 17.42 6.23
C ARG A 9 -0.87 15.96 6.55
N SER A 10 -1.34 15.70 7.77
CA SER A 10 -1.70 14.40 8.30
C SER A 10 -2.59 14.59 9.51
N ILE A 11 -3.32 13.54 9.87
CA ILE A 11 -4.16 13.50 11.05
C ILE A 11 -3.29 13.01 12.22
N GLU A 12 -2.97 13.91 13.14
CA GLU A 12 -2.18 13.61 14.34
C GLU A 12 -3.08 13.06 15.44
N ALA A 13 -2.97 11.77 15.74
CA ALA A 13 -3.75 11.14 16.81
C ALA A 13 -2.99 9.97 17.42
N ALA A 14 -3.03 9.86 18.75
CA ALA A 14 -2.52 8.68 19.43
C ALA A 14 -3.43 7.48 19.15
N GLU A 15 -2.84 6.28 19.10
CA GLU A 15 -3.56 5.02 18.89
C GLU A 15 -4.90 4.92 19.65
N PRO A 16 -4.98 5.16 20.98
CA PRO A 16 -6.23 4.99 21.72
C PRO A 16 -7.29 6.06 21.40
N GLN A 17 -6.90 7.18 20.79
CA GLN A 17 -7.82 8.26 20.44
C GLN A 17 -8.61 7.93 19.17
N ILE A 18 -8.12 7.04 18.30
CA ILE A 18 -8.77 6.71 17.02
C ILE A 18 -9.92 5.73 17.27
N VAL A 19 -11.16 6.19 17.22
CA VAL A 19 -12.34 5.37 17.54
C VAL A 19 -12.71 4.45 16.36
N SER A 20 -12.76 5.00 15.15
CA SER A 20 -13.07 4.25 13.93
C SER A 20 -12.35 4.85 12.72
N VAL A 21 -12.12 4.01 11.71
CA VAL A 21 -11.55 4.40 10.43
C VAL A 21 -12.38 3.76 9.33
N HIS A 22 -12.68 4.53 8.29
CA HIS A 22 -13.16 4.02 7.02
C HIS A 22 -12.13 4.30 5.93
N ARG A 23 -11.95 3.36 5.01
CA ARG A 23 -11.00 3.45 3.89
C ARG A 23 -11.72 3.19 2.57
N CYS A 24 -11.29 3.83 1.49
CA CYS A 24 -11.77 3.48 0.17
C CYS A 24 -11.34 2.06 -0.25
N THR A 25 -12.22 1.34 -0.94
CA THR A 25 -11.93 0.01 -1.50
C THR A 25 -11.01 0.08 -2.72
N GLU A 26 -11.17 1.15 -3.52
CA GLU A 26 -10.45 1.36 -4.77
C GLU A 26 -9.81 2.75 -4.77
N ALA A 27 -8.60 2.84 -5.32
CA ALA A 27 -7.94 4.12 -5.54
C ALA A 27 -8.48 4.77 -6.83
N LEU A 28 -8.68 6.08 -6.82
CA LEU A 28 -9.30 6.81 -7.93
C LEU A 28 -8.38 7.87 -8.52
N PHE A 29 -8.47 8.08 -9.82
CA PHE A 29 -7.70 9.09 -10.53
C PHE A 29 -8.43 10.46 -10.48
N LEU A 30 -8.01 11.31 -9.54
CA LEU A 30 -8.67 12.59 -9.27
C LEU A 30 -7.68 13.75 -9.31
N ALA A 31 -8.21 14.94 -9.57
CA ALA A 31 -7.50 16.23 -9.51
C ALA A 31 -8.09 17.10 -8.38
N PRO A 32 -7.97 16.70 -7.11
CA PRO A 32 -8.59 17.44 -6.01
C PRO A 32 -7.95 18.83 -5.88
N GLU A 33 -8.77 19.84 -5.59
CA GLU A 33 -8.32 21.20 -5.25
C GLU A 33 -7.41 21.84 -6.33
N ARG A 34 -7.75 21.60 -7.61
CA ARG A 34 -7.01 22.11 -8.79
C ARG A 34 -5.56 21.61 -8.89
N ARG A 35 -5.24 20.49 -8.24
CA ARG A 35 -3.93 19.83 -8.37
C ARG A 35 -3.89 18.96 -9.61
N GLU A 36 -2.68 18.52 -9.97
CA GLU A 36 -2.50 17.55 -11.05
C GLU A 36 -3.26 16.25 -10.75
N GLN A 37 -3.86 15.70 -11.81
CA GLN A 37 -4.61 14.45 -11.76
C GLN A 37 -3.67 13.30 -11.39
N GLN A 38 -4.02 12.55 -10.35
CA GLN A 38 -3.21 11.44 -9.85
C GLN A 38 -4.07 10.42 -9.09
N MET A 39 -3.49 9.24 -8.84
CA MET A 39 -4.12 8.20 -8.05
C MET A 39 -4.23 8.61 -6.58
N CYS A 40 -5.47 8.61 -6.07
CA CYS A 40 -5.83 9.06 -4.74
C CYS A 40 -6.48 7.93 -3.94
N GLU A 41 -6.20 7.88 -2.64
CA GLU A 41 -6.91 7.04 -1.67
C GLU A 41 -7.68 7.92 -0.69
N ALA A 42 -8.86 7.52 -0.23
CA ALA A 42 -9.66 8.27 0.72
C ALA A 42 -9.80 7.55 2.06
N PHE A 43 -9.86 8.35 3.13
CA PHE A 43 -9.98 7.89 4.51
C PHE A 43 -10.95 8.80 5.27
N ALA A 44 -11.72 8.24 6.19
CA ALA A 44 -12.48 9.01 7.17
C ALA A 44 -12.15 8.48 8.57
N CYS A 45 -11.57 9.33 9.42
CA CYS A 45 -11.14 8.97 10.76
C CYS A 45 -12.01 9.66 11.81
N LEU A 46 -12.53 8.89 12.77
CA LEU A 46 -13.17 9.41 13.97
C LEU A 46 -12.18 9.38 15.13
N ILE A 47 -11.88 10.54 15.71
CA ILE A 47 -10.89 10.70 16.78
C ILE A 47 -11.56 11.30 18.01
N ARG A 48 -11.24 10.76 19.18
CA ARG A 48 -11.67 11.23 20.49
C ARG A 48 -10.54 11.96 21.19
N GLU A 49 -10.67 13.27 21.32
CA GLU A 49 -9.68 14.14 21.94
C GLU A 49 -10.33 15.00 23.03
N GLY A 50 -9.87 14.87 24.28
CA GLY A 50 -10.41 15.64 25.41
C GLY A 50 -11.92 15.41 25.65
N GLY A 51 -12.44 14.22 25.34
CA GLY A 51 -13.87 13.91 25.45
C GLY A 51 -14.73 14.40 24.27
N ASN A 52 -14.14 15.11 23.31
CA ASN A 52 -14.81 15.52 22.09
C ASN A 52 -14.47 14.58 20.94
N ASP A 53 -15.50 14.15 20.23
CA ASP A 53 -15.38 13.33 19.04
C ASP A 53 -15.28 14.23 17.79
N ARG A 54 -14.20 14.09 17.03
CA ARG A 54 -13.91 14.83 15.80
C ARG A 54 -13.78 13.89 14.62
N VAL A 55 -14.37 14.26 13.48
CA VAL A 55 -14.30 13.48 12.23
C VAL A 55 -13.45 14.23 11.23
N HIS A 56 -12.44 13.54 10.69
CA HIS A 56 -11.52 14.06 9.69
C HIS A 56 -11.60 13.19 8.42
N PRO A 57 -12.34 13.63 7.38
CA PRO A 57 -12.17 13.09 6.04
C PRO A 57 -10.80 13.53 5.48
N ALA A 58 -10.11 12.63 4.79
CA ALA A 58 -8.83 12.90 4.19
C ALA A 58 -8.67 12.18 2.84
N ILE A 59 -7.95 12.82 1.91
CA ILE A 59 -7.58 12.25 0.61
C ILE A 59 -6.05 12.20 0.54
N TYR A 60 -5.49 11.01 0.38
CA TYR A 60 -4.06 10.77 0.20
C TYR A 60 -3.69 10.75 -1.28
N LEU A 61 -2.75 11.60 -1.66
CA LEU A 61 -2.20 11.72 -3.00
C LEU A 61 -1.00 10.77 -3.13
N THR A 62 -1.14 9.70 -3.90
CA THR A 62 -0.12 8.62 -3.93
C THR A 62 1.20 9.08 -4.53
N ARG A 63 1.16 9.91 -5.58
CA ARG A 63 2.35 10.38 -6.30
C ARG A 63 3.15 11.39 -5.47
N SER A 64 2.49 12.37 -4.87
CA SER A 64 3.15 13.39 -4.04
C SER A 64 3.35 12.97 -2.58
N ARG A 65 2.79 11.82 -2.16
CA ARG A 65 2.77 11.33 -0.78
C ARG A 65 2.23 12.33 0.24
N GLN A 66 1.23 13.12 -0.16
CA GLN A 66 0.64 14.17 0.66
C GLN A 66 -0.80 13.83 1.03
N ALA A 67 -1.22 14.07 2.28
CA ALA A 67 -2.63 14.01 2.65
C ALA A 67 -3.28 15.40 2.58
N LEU A 68 -4.49 15.44 2.05
CA LEU A 68 -5.43 16.55 2.10
C LEU A 68 -6.42 16.26 3.22
N VAL A 69 -6.29 16.95 4.36
CA VAL A 69 -7.17 16.76 5.50
C VAL A 69 -8.26 17.82 5.48
N TYR A 70 -9.50 17.39 5.58
CA TYR A 70 -10.66 18.27 5.64
C TYR A 70 -11.20 18.32 7.07
N GLU A 71 -11.71 19.46 7.48
CA GLU A 71 -12.34 19.67 8.79
C GLU A 71 -13.78 20.15 8.61
N ARG A 72 -14.62 19.84 9.59
CA ARG A 72 -15.99 20.36 9.62
C ARG A 72 -15.93 21.88 9.76
N ASP A 73 -16.72 22.56 8.94
CA ASP A 73 -16.93 24.00 9.07
C ASP A 73 -17.44 24.33 10.49
N PRO A 74 -16.72 25.18 11.27
CA PRO A 74 -17.08 25.51 12.65
C PRO A 74 -18.45 26.18 12.76
N GLN A 75 -18.96 26.79 11.68
CA GLN A 75 -20.28 27.43 11.69
C GLN A 75 -21.44 26.44 11.81
N GLN A 76 -21.22 25.14 11.54
CA GLN A 76 -22.28 24.14 11.52
C GLN A 76 -22.68 23.58 12.90
N GLY A 77 -22.21 24.18 13.99
CA GLY A 77 -22.50 23.75 15.37
C GLY A 77 -21.97 22.35 15.71
N ALA A 78 -22.05 21.96 16.98
CA ALA A 78 -21.76 20.59 17.38
C ALA A 78 -22.97 19.71 17.05
N GLY A 79 -22.87 18.92 15.97
CA GLY A 79 -23.86 17.88 15.67
C GLY A 79 -23.49 16.55 16.34
N ALA A 80 -24.41 15.59 16.34
CA ALA A 80 -24.10 14.25 16.81
C ALA A 80 -22.92 13.65 16.02
N THR A 81 -22.05 12.92 16.72
CA THR A 81 -20.84 12.31 16.13
C THR A 81 -21.18 11.40 14.94
N ALA A 82 -22.20 10.55 15.10
CA ALA A 82 -22.64 9.61 14.07
C ALA A 82 -23.11 10.32 12.78
N GLU A 83 -23.89 11.40 12.92
CA GLU A 83 -24.32 12.20 11.77
C GLU A 83 -23.15 12.89 11.07
N THR A 84 -22.17 13.34 11.85
CA THR A 84 -20.96 13.98 11.31
C THR A 84 -20.11 12.98 10.53
N LEU A 85 -19.98 11.75 11.03
CA LEU A 85 -19.30 10.66 10.33
C LEU A 85 -20.03 10.30 9.03
N GLN A 86 -21.35 10.14 9.07
CA GLN A 86 -22.13 9.84 7.88
C GLN A 86 -21.99 10.92 6.80
N ARG A 87 -21.99 12.20 7.18
CA ARG A 87 -21.75 13.31 6.25
C ARG A 87 -20.34 13.29 5.68
N ALA A 88 -19.33 12.87 6.45
CA ALA A 88 -17.96 12.73 5.96
C ALA A 88 -17.85 11.63 4.90
N LEU A 89 -18.53 10.49 5.12
CA LEU A 89 -18.60 9.41 4.15
C LEU A 89 -19.29 9.88 2.86
N GLN A 90 -20.46 10.52 2.96
CA GLN A 90 -21.17 11.10 1.81
C GLN A 90 -20.34 12.14 1.05
N PHE A 91 -19.55 12.95 1.78
CA PHE A 91 -18.63 13.91 1.17
C PHE A 91 -17.57 13.22 0.32
N LEU A 92 -16.93 12.16 0.83
CA LEU A 92 -15.94 11.38 0.08
C LEU A 92 -16.57 10.60 -1.08
N GLU A 93 -17.76 10.05 -0.89
CA GLU A 93 -18.55 9.41 -1.95
C GLU A 93 -18.93 10.39 -3.07
N GLY A 94 -19.09 11.69 -2.76
CA GLY A 94 -19.26 12.76 -3.75
C GLY A 94 -18.07 12.93 -4.70
N PHE A 95 -16.88 12.45 -4.33
CA PHE A 95 -15.71 12.36 -5.23
C PHE A 95 -15.65 11.03 -6.00
N GLY A 96 -16.58 10.11 -5.75
CA GLY A 96 -16.66 8.79 -6.37
C GLY A 96 -16.07 7.66 -5.53
N PHE A 97 -15.52 7.93 -4.34
CA PHE A 97 -14.92 6.88 -3.50
C PHE A 97 -15.99 5.97 -2.89
N ARG A 98 -15.74 4.66 -2.88
CA ARG A 98 -16.54 3.69 -2.12
C ARG A 98 -15.85 3.37 -0.79
N MET A 99 -16.47 3.76 0.32
CA MET A 99 -15.89 3.67 1.66
C MET A 99 -16.31 2.40 2.39
N GLU A 100 -15.39 1.74 3.06
CA GLU A 100 -15.65 0.58 3.92
C GLU A 100 -15.03 0.74 5.31
N PRO A 101 -15.68 0.23 6.37
CA PRO A 101 -15.13 0.28 7.72
C PRO A 101 -13.89 -0.61 7.84
N VAL A 102 -12.84 -0.07 8.46
CA VAL A 102 -11.64 -0.82 8.79
C VAL A 102 -11.82 -1.44 10.18
N ASN A 103 -11.64 -2.75 10.28
CA ASN A 103 -11.76 -3.44 11.55
C ASN A 103 -10.57 -3.11 12.47
N LEU A 104 -10.81 -2.25 13.46
CA LEU A 104 -9.86 -1.94 14.54
C LEU A 104 -10.04 -2.84 15.78
N GLY A 105 -11.00 -3.77 15.74
CA GLY A 105 -11.31 -4.73 16.80
C GLY A 105 -10.24 -5.81 16.87
N GLY A 106 -9.16 -5.52 17.58
CA GLY A 106 -8.05 -6.46 17.80
C GLY A 106 -7.24 -6.07 19.03
N ASN A 107 -6.24 -6.89 19.36
CA ASN A 107 -5.27 -6.52 20.39
C ASN A 107 -4.51 -5.25 19.97
N GLN A 108 -3.86 -4.58 20.94
CA GLN A 108 -3.13 -3.33 20.70
C GLN A 108 -2.08 -3.48 19.57
N ALA A 109 -1.44 -4.65 19.45
CA ALA A 109 -0.44 -4.90 18.43
C ALA A 109 -1.05 -4.87 17.01
N LEU A 110 -2.15 -5.57 16.78
CA LEU A 110 -2.86 -5.59 15.49
C LEU A 110 -3.37 -4.20 15.14
N ARG A 111 -3.93 -3.48 16.12
CA ARG A 111 -4.37 -2.10 15.93
C ARG A 111 -3.24 -1.19 15.48
N ARG A 112 -2.04 -1.29 16.09
CA ARG A 112 -0.85 -0.54 15.62
C ARG A 112 -0.43 -0.91 14.20
N VAL A 113 -0.47 -2.19 13.84
CA VAL A 113 -0.13 -2.64 12.47
C VAL A 113 -1.13 -2.07 11.47
N VAL A 114 -2.43 -2.16 11.75
CA VAL A 114 -3.49 -1.62 10.90
C VAL A 114 -3.37 -0.09 10.77
N LEU A 115 -3.20 0.62 11.88
CA LEU A 115 -3.04 2.07 11.88
C LEU A 115 -1.75 2.52 11.18
N GLY A 116 -0.66 1.75 11.29
CA GLY A 116 0.59 2.00 10.58
C GLY A 116 0.47 1.87 9.06
N GLY A 117 -0.53 1.11 8.57
CA GLY A 117 -0.86 1.04 7.14
C GLY A 117 -1.70 2.22 6.63
N ILE A 118 -2.27 3.04 7.53
CA ILE A 118 -3.09 4.19 7.15
C ILE A 118 -2.18 5.40 6.93
N LYS A 119 -1.93 5.70 5.65
CA LYS A 119 -0.97 6.73 5.21
C LYS A 119 -1.29 8.16 5.68
N VAL A 120 -2.53 8.43 6.10
CA VAL A 120 -2.98 9.77 6.53
C VAL A 120 -2.90 9.98 8.05
N VAL A 121 -2.70 8.93 8.84
CA VAL A 121 -2.63 9.01 10.30
C VAL A 121 -1.18 8.99 10.74
N GLN A 122 -0.79 9.93 11.60
CA GLN A 122 0.53 9.93 12.23
C GLN A 122 0.40 9.94 13.75
N ALA A 123 1.25 9.15 14.40
CA ALA A 123 1.39 9.23 15.84
C ALA A 123 1.98 10.60 16.22
N PRO A 124 1.48 11.26 17.28
CA PRO A 124 2.01 12.53 17.74
C PRO A 124 3.50 12.38 18.06
N GLN A 125 4.35 13.22 17.46
CA GLN A 125 5.78 13.15 17.73
C GLN A 125 6.06 13.64 19.16
N PRO A 126 6.86 12.91 19.95
CA PRO A 126 7.26 13.35 21.28
C PRO A 126 8.17 14.57 21.15
N GLY A 127 7.60 15.78 21.31
CA GLY A 127 8.35 17.05 21.27
C GLY A 127 7.65 18.18 20.50
N THR A 128 6.66 17.88 19.66
CA THR A 128 5.89 18.88 18.92
C THR A 128 4.54 19.18 19.56
N ALA A 129 4.41 18.93 20.88
CA ALA A 129 3.17 19.15 21.62
C ALA A 129 2.67 20.58 21.38
N ARG A 130 1.67 20.69 20.50
CA ARG A 130 0.99 21.94 20.19
C ARG A 130 0.42 22.44 21.52
N PRO A 131 0.78 23.65 21.98
CA PRO A 131 0.29 24.15 23.26
C PRO A 131 -1.23 24.15 23.21
N ALA A 132 -1.84 23.35 24.09
CA ALA A 132 -3.29 23.32 24.26
C ALA A 132 -3.75 24.77 24.47
N ALA A 133 -4.68 25.23 23.62
CA ALA A 133 -5.23 26.56 23.75
C ALA A 133 -5.76 26.74 25.18
N PRO A 134 -5.43 27.85 25.87
CA PRO A 134 -5.78 28.04 27.26
C PRO A 134 -7.29 28.01 27.42
N GLU A 135 -7.76 27.03 28.18
CA GLU A 135 -9.13 26.92 28.66
C GLU A 135 -9.45 28.21 29.44
N GLN A 136 -10.35 29.02 28.88
CA GLN A 136 -10.71 30.34 29.39
C GLN A 136 -11.58 30.17 30.64
N VAL A 137 -10.93 30.01 31.79
CA VAL A 137 -11.59 29.96 33.11
C VAL A 137 -12.19 31.34 33.39
N ALA A 138 -13.52 31.40 33.45
CA ALA A 138 -14.27 32.58 33.84
C ALA A 138 -13.94 32.99 35.30
N PRO A 139 -13.90 34.30 35.62
CA PRO A 139 -13.55 34.77 36.96
C PRO A 139 -14.68 34.50 37.98
N PRO A 140 -14.34 34.10 39.22
CA PRO A 140 -15.33 33.90 40.28
C PRO A 140 -15.78 35.25 40.85
N ALA A 141 -17.09 35.43 40.91
CA ALA A 141 -17.75 36.56 41.55
C ALA A 141 -17.82 36.36 43.08
N ALA A 142 -17.27 37.35 43.78
CA ALA A 142 -17.64 37.91 45.09
C ALA A 142 -18.20 37.00 46.22
N ALA A 143 -17.44 36.98 47.32
CA ALA A 143 -17.88 36.60 48.67
C ALA A 143 -18.93 37.56 49.27
N PRO A 144 -19.65 37.12 50.32
CA PRO A 144 -19.66 37.86 51.61
C PRO A 144 -19.58 36.93 52.85
N PRO A 145 -19.43 37.45 54.10
CA PRO A 145 -18.47 36.92 55.06
C PRO A 145 -19.00 36.54 56.47
N VAL A 146 -18.03 36.12 57.32
CA VAL A 146 -17.97 36.16 58.81
C VAL A 146 -18.68 35.05 59.61
N ALA A 147 -17.89 34.25 60.36
CA ALA A 147 -17.89 34.24 61.83
C ALA A 147 -16.85 33.27 62.42
N ALA A 148 -16.17 33.74 63.46
CA ALA A 148 -15.08 33.12 64.18
C ALA A 148 -15.55 32.33 65.43
N ARG A 149 -14.75 31.33 65.85
CA ARG A 149 -14.39 30.95 67.25
C ARG A 149 -13.58 29.64 67.19
N ALA A 150 -12.29 29.57 67.53
CA ALA A 150 -11.59 29.77 68.81
C ALA A 150 -11.49 28.50 69.68
N GLY A 151 -10.23 28.08 69.91
CA GLY A 151 -9.74 27.28 71.06
C GLY A 151 -9.42 25.82 70.75
N ALA A 152 -8.37 25.17 71.27
CA ALA A 152 -7.18 25.56 72.05
C ALA A 152 -6.34 24.26 72.23
N GLY A 153 -5.01 24.36 72.43
CA GLY A 153 -4.25 23.35 73.19
C GLY A 153 -3.04 22.67 72.54
N THR A 154 -1.90 23.36 72.58
CA THR A 154 -0.48 22.88 72.59
C THR A 154 -0.22 21.93 73.81
N PRO A 155 0.92 21.21 74.03
CA PRO A 155 2.29 21.44 73.51
C PRO A 155 3.23 20.22 73.22
N GLN A 156 4.35 20.57 72.57
CA GLN A 156 5.68 19.88 72.42
C GLN A 156 6.49 19.89 73.75
N PRO A 157 7.80 19.49 73.85
CA PRO A 157 8.74 18.56 73.15
C PRO A 157 9.61 17.78 74.21
N PRO A 158 10.94 17.49 74.11
CA PRO A 158 11.91 17.11 73.05
C PRO A 158 12.59 15.72 73.35
N GLU A 159 13.44 15.05 72.55
CA GLU A 159 14.88 15.27 72.31
C GLU A 159 15.50 14.16 71.41
N LYS A 160 16.61 14.55 70.77
CA LYS A 160 17.69 13.85 70.04
C LYS A 160 17.89 12.33 70.24
N SER A 161 18.29 11.62 69.16
CA SER A 161 19.65 11.03 68.98
C SER A 161 19.80 10.13 67.72
N ALA A 162 20.91 10.34 67.00
CA ALA A 162 21.79 9.44 66.22
C ALA A 162 21.29 8.23 65.37
N THR A 163 21.81 8.17 64.13
CA THR A 163 21.93 7.07 63.13
C THR A 163 22.90 5.94 63.54
N PRO A 164 23.12 4.81 62.79
CA PRO A 164 22.39 4.05 61.72
C PRO A 164 22.46 2.49 62.00
N PRO A 165 22.45 1.54 61.02
CA PRO A 165 21.53 1.22 59.90
C PRO A 165 20.91 -0.21 60.02
N ALA A 166 20.07 -0.58 59.04
CA ALA A 166 19.77 -1.94 58.55
C ALA A 166 18.36 -2.53 58.79
N ALA A 167 17.94 -3.27 57.74
CA ALA A 167 16.89 -4.28 57.66
C ALA A 167 15.42 -3.83 57.49
N ALA A 168 15.01 -3.86 56.21
CA ALA A 168 13.80 -4.52 55.69
C ALA A 168 12.58 -4.64 56.63
N GLN A 169 11.49 -3.94 56.27
CA GLN A 169 10.09 -4.39 56.31
C GLN A 169 9.16 -3.20 56.08
N SER A 170 8.49 -3.14 54.92
CA SER A 170 7.17 -2.48 54.76
C SER A 170 6.68 -2.56 53.30
N ALA A 171 5.95 -3.63 52.96
CA ALA A 171 4.92 -3.62 51.90
C ALA A 171 4.05 -4.88 52.01
N PRO A 172 2.79 -4.77 52.50
CA PRO A 172 1.73 -5.62 51.94
C PRO A 172 0.35 -4.96 51.81
N GLU A 173 0.23 -3.62 51.86
CA GLU A 173 -1.12 -2.99 51.87
C GLU A 173 -1.68 -2.66 50.47
N ARG A 174 -0.87 -2.66 49.40
CA ARG A 174 -1.35 -2.34 48.04
C ARG A 174 -2.00 -3.54 47.33
N ASP A 175 -1.68 -4.77 47.72
CA ASP A 175 -2.25 -5.97 47.09
C ASP A 175 -3.69 -6.26 47.54
N GLY A 176 -4.04 -5.87 48.78
CA GLY A 176 -5.38 -6.08 49.32
C GLY A 176 -6.46 -5.21 48.65
N GLU A 177 -6.12 -3.98 48.26
CA GLU A 177 -7.09 -3.08 47.62
C GLU A 177 -7.34 -3.49 46.16
N GLN A 178 -6.30 -3.99 45.47
CA GLN A 178 -6.42 -4.50 44.11
C GLN A 178 -7.19 -5.83 44.05
N ALA A 179 -6.99 -6.72 45.04
CA ALA A 179 -7.77 -7.94 45.18
C ALA A 179 -9.26 -7.68 45.49
N ARG A 180 -9.57 -6.63 46.27
CA ARG A 180 -10.96 -6.24 46.53
C ARG A 180 -11.64 -5.64 45.29
N LYS A 181 -10.92 -4.81 44.51
CA LYS A 181 -11.43 -4.25 43.25
C LYS A 181 -11.64 -5.33 42.19
N SER A 182 -10.75 -6.32 42.09
CA SER A 182 -10.93 -7.44 41.15
C SER A 182 -12.08 -8.36 41.56
N ALA A 183 -12.21 -8.69 42.85
CA ALA A 183 -13.33 -9.50 43.34
C ALA A 183 -14.70 -8.83 43.11
N ALA A 184 -14.79 -7.51 43.34
CA ALA A 184 -16.01 -6.76 43.05
C ALA A 184 -16.35 -6.74 41.55
N ARG A 185 -15.34 -6.64 40.68
CA ARG A 185 -15.54 -6.68 39.23
C ARG A 185 -15.99 -8.05 38.73
N ILE A 186 -15.45 -9.14 39.29
CA ILE A 186 -15.87 -10.50 38.97
C ILE A 186 -17.33 -10.71 39.39
N ALA A 187 -17.70 -10.31 40.61
CA ALA A 187 -19.09 -10.42 41.08
C ALA A 187 -20.08 -9.58 40.24
N GLN A 188 -19.64 -8.43 39.71
CA GLN A 188 -20.45 -7.63 38.78
C GLN A 188 -20.63 -8.37 37.44
N LEU A 189 -19.55 -8.89 36.86
CA LEU A 189 -19.60 -9.63 35.60
C LEU A 189 -20.44 -10.90 35.71
N GLU A 190 -20.42 -11.60 36.85
CA GLU A 190 -21.27 -12.77 37.08
C GLU A 190 -22.76 -12.42 37.12
N ARG A 191 -23.13 -11.25 37.67
CA ARG A 191 -24.52 -10.76 37.63
C ARG A 191 -24.94 -10.36 36.22
N GLU A 192 -24.08 -9.68 35.49
CA GLU A 192 -24.33 -9.32 34.08
C GLU A 192 -24.49 -10.57 33.21
N LEU A 193 -23.66 -11.61 33.43
CA LEU A 193 -23.79 -12.91 32.75
C LEU A 193 -25.09 -13.63 33.12
N ALA A 194 -25.51 -13.59 34.39
CA ALA A 194 -26.76 -14.17 34.84
C ALA A 194 -27.98 -13.45 34.23
N GLN A 195 -27.95 -12.12 34.15
CA GLN A 195 -28.98 -11.31 33.51
C GLN A 195 -29.06 -11.58 32.00
N ALA A 196 -27.93 -11.56 31.30
CA ALA A 196 -27.89 -11.86 29.86
C ALA A 196 -28.39 -13.28 29.56
N ARG A 197 -28.10 -14.26 30.42
CA ARG A 197 -28.64 -15.63 30.28
C ARG A 197 -30.15 -15.69 30.51
N ALA A 198 -30.68 -14.93 31.46
CA ALA A 198 -32.12 -14.84 31.71
C ALA A 198 -32.85 -14.17 30.54
N GLU A 199 -32.33 -13.07 30.00
CA GLU A 199 -32.89 -12.39 28.84
C GLU A 199 -32.87 -13.27 27.57
N LEU A 200 -31.80 -14.04 27.36
CA LEU A 200 -31.70 -14.96 26.24
C LEU A 200 -32.67 -16.15 26.39
N ALA A 201 -32.89 -16.62 27.63
CA ALA A 201 -33.90 -17.64 27.91
C ALA A 201 -35.34 -17.11 27.69
N GLU A 202 -35.61 -15.86 28.06
CA GLU A 202 -36.90 -15.20 27.86
C GLU A 202 -37.18 -14.94 26.37
N LEU A 203 -36.17 -14.48 25.61
CA LEU A 203 -36.27 -14.32 24.15
C LEU A 203 -36.49 -15.65 23.44
N LYS A 204 -35.84 -16.73 23.89
CA LYS A 204 -36.07 -18.09 23.36
C LYS A 204 -37.48 -18.59 23.68
N ALA A 205 -37.97 -18.35 24.89
CA ALA A 205 -39.33 -18.72 25.28
C ALA A 205 -40.39 -17.90 24.53
N ALA A 206 -40.15 -16.61 24.28
CA ALA A 206 -41.02 -15.74 23.50
C ALA A 206 -40.99 -16.04 22.00
N GLY A 207 -39.83 -16.46 21.45
CA GLY A 207 -39.67 -16.86 20.05
C GLY A 207 -40.27 -18.23 19.70
N ALA A 208 -40.42 -19.12 20.68
CA ALA A 208 -41.01 -20.45 20.47
C ALA A 208 -42.52 -20.44 20.14
N GLY A 209 -43.21 -19.30 20.31
CA GLY A 209 -44.64 -19.16 20.03
C GLY A 209 -44.99 -18.79 18.57
N GLN A 210 -44.01 -18.46 17.73
CA GLN A 210 -44.24 -17.90 16.40
C GLN A 210 -43.69 -18.84 15.31
N LEU A 211 -44.47 -19.88 14.98
CA LEU A 211 -44.47 -20.65 13.72
C LEU A 211 -43.34 -20.32 12.71
N ARG A 212 -42.23 -21.09 12.78
CA ARG A 212 -41.26 -21.46 11.69
C ARG A 212 -39.91 -22.03 12.21
N ALA A 213 -39.81 -22.44 13.48
CA ALA A 213 -38.55 -22.94 14.03
C ALA A 213 -38.05 -24.27 13.45
N ASP A 214 -38.92 -25.13 12.91
CA ASP A 214 -38.48 -26.43 12.38
C ASP A 214 -37.83 -26.30 10.99
N ASP A 215 -38.34 -25.43 10.11
CA ASP A 215 -37.73 -25.18 8.78
C ASP A 215 -36.35 -24.49 8.92
N ASP A 216 -36.20 -23.57 9.88
CA ASP A 216 -34.93 -22.88 10.14
C ASP A 216 -33.88 -23.81 10.78
N ILE A 217 -34.29 -24.83 11.53
CA ILE A 217 -33.36 -25.81 12.13
C ILE A 217 -32.75 -26.72 11.06
N ASP A 218 -33.56 -27.18 10.09
CA ASP A 218 -33.08 -28.00 8.99
C ASP A 218 -32.19 -27.19 8.04
N GLU A 219 -32.51 -25.92 7.78
CA GLU A 219 -31.66 -25.02 6.99
C GLU A 219 -30.32 -24.74 7.67
N LEU A 220 -30.31 -24.54 9.00
CA LEU A 220 -29.08 -24.37 9.77
C LEU A 220 -28.22 -25.64 9.81
N ALA A 221 -28.84 -26.82 9.84
CA ALA A 221 -28.12 -28.10 9.80
C ALA A 221 -27.43 -28.32 8.45
N LEU A 222 -28.11 -28.02 7.34
CA LEU A 222 -27.53 -28.07 5.99
C LEU A 222 -26.38 -27.07 5.84
N LEU A 223 -26.57 -25.83 6.29
CA LEU A 223 -25.54 -24.80 6.23
C LEU A 223 -24.30 -25.18 7.06
N GLN A 224 -24.50 -25.87 8.19
CA GLN A 224 -23.41 -26.36 9.02
C GLN A 224 -22.63 -27.50 8.34
N GLU A 225 -23.29 -28.38 7.60
CA GLU A 225 -22.65 -29.43 6.80
C GLU A 225 -21.83 -28.84 5.66
N ASP A 226 -22.40 -27.89 4.89
CA ASP A 226 -21.70 -27.17 3.83
C ASP A 226 -20.46 -26.42 4.37
N TYR A 227 -20.59 -25.78 5.54
CA TYR A 227 -19.47 -25.11 6.19
C TYR A 227 -18.36 -26.09 6.60
N GLN A 228 -18.71 -27.29 7.06
CA GLN A 228 -17.73 -28.32 7.39
C GLN A 228 -17.05 -28.89 6.15
N ALA A 229 -17.80 -29.12 5.07
CA ALA A 229 -17.25 -29.54 3.78
C ALA A 229 -16.26 -28.51 3.23
N LEU A 230 -16.65 -27.22 3.23
CA LEU A 230 -15.79 -26.14 2.78
C LEU A 230 -14.53 -26.00 3.64
N ARG A 231 -14.66 -26.19 4.96
CA ARG A 231 -13.51 -26.20 5.88
C ARG A 231 -12.56 -27.36 5.59
N ALA A 232 -13.07 -28.54 5.25
CA ALA A 232 -12.24 -29.69 4.90
C ALA A 232 -11.48 -29.44 3.58
N GLU A 233 -12.14 -28.87 2.56
CA GLU A 233 -11.51 -28.49 1.30
C GLU A 233 -10.39 -27.45 1.51
N TYR A 234 -10.64 -26.45 2.38
CA TYR A 234 -9.64 -25.45 2.74
C TYR A 234 -8.39 -26.05 3.39
N VAL A 235 -8.55 -27.08 4.24
CA VAL A 235 -7.41 -27.80 4.84
C VAL A 235 -6.60 -28.52 3.76
N LEU A 236 -7.26 -29.22 2.82
CA LEU A 236 -6.58 -29.90 1.72
C LEU A 236 -5.79 -28.93 0.82
N ILE A 237 -6.37 -27.77 0.50
CA ILE A 237 -5.70 -26.74 -0.30
C ILE A 237 -4.46 -26.20 0.42
N ASN A 238 -4.54 -25.97 1.74
CA ASN A 238 -3.39 -25.52 2.52
C ASN A 238 -2.29 -26.58 2.63
N ASP A 239 -2.66 -27.85 2.73
CA ASP A 239 -1.69 -28.96 2.72
C ASP A 239 -0.99 -29.03 1.36
N GLU A 240 -1.71 -28.94 0.24
CA GLU A 240 -1.13 -28.90 -1.10
C GLU A 240 -0.22 -27.67 -1.30
N LEU A 241 -0.63 -26.51 -0.78
CA LEU A 241 0.17 -25.29 -0.84
C LEU A 241 1.46 -25.43 -0.03
N THR A 242 1.41 -26.09 1.13
CA THR A 242 2.58 -26.39 1.95
C THR A 242 3.52 -27.37 1.24
N GLU A 243 2.98 -28.40 0.58
CA GLU A 243 3.75 -29.34 -0.23
C GLU A 243 4.49 -28.62 -1.37
N ARG A 244 3.77 -27.81 -2.17
CA ARG A 244 4.37 -27.01 -3.25
C ARG A 244 5.42 -26.03 -2.75
N GLN A 245 5.21 -25.40 -1.59
CA GLN A 245 6.23 -24.54 -0.98
C GLN A 245 7.49 -25.32 -0.62
N SER A 246 7.34 -26.53 -0.07
CA SER A 246 8.48 -27.39 0.24
C SER A 246 9.22 -27.86 -1.02
N GLU A 247 8.50 -28.13 -2.10
CA GLU A 247 9.08 -28.48 -3.40
C GLU A 247 9.87 -27.31 -4.00
N LEU A 248 9.31 -26.10 -3.97
CA LEU A 248 10.01 -24.90 -4.41
C LEU A 248 11.29 -24.65 -3.60
N GLN A 249 11.25 -24.84 -2.28
CA GLN A 249 12.44 -24.73 -1.44
C GLN A 249 13.50 -25.78 -1.80
N ARG A 250 13.10 -27.03 -2.08
CA ARG A 250 14.03 -28.08 -2.55
C ARG A 250 14.65 -27.71 -3.89
N LEU A 251 13.86 -27.17 -4.82
CA LEU A 251 14.35 -26.75 -6.13
C LEU A 251 15.32 -25.57 -6.04
N GLN A 252 15.05 -24.61 -5.15
CA GLN A 252 15.96 -23.50 -4.84
C GLN A 252 17.29 -24.01 -4.26
N ALA A 253 17.23 -24.92 -3.27
CA ALA A 253 18.44 -25.52 -2.70
C ALA A 253 19.28 -26.27 -3.75
N HIS A 254 18.61 -27.03 -4.63
CA HIS A 254 19.27 -27.72 -5.74
C HIS A 254 19.92 -26.74 -6.72
N PHE A 255 19.26 -25.62 -7.04
CA PHE A 255 19.82 -24.59 -7.90
C PHE A 255 21.04 -23.91 -7.27
N GLU A 256 21.02 -23.64 -5.96
CA GLU A 256 22.17 -23.08 -5.24
C GLU A 256 23.37 -24.04 -5.23
N GLU A 257 23.13 -25.33 -5.03
CA GLU A 257 24.17 -26.36 -5.08
C GLU A 257 24.78 -26.47 -6.49
N HIS A 258 23.93 -26.48 -7.52
CA HIS A 258 24.38 -26.48 -8.90
C HIS A 258 25.18 -25.21 -9.24
N SER A 259 24.71 -24.04 -8.79
CA SER A 259 25.42 -22.76 -8.97
C SER A 259 26.80 -22.77 -8.32
N LYS A 260 26.94 -23.26 -7.08
CA LYS A 260 28.23 -23.42 -6.39
C LYS A 260 29.16 -24.37 -7.15
N THR A 261 28.63 -25.47 -7.67
CA THR A 261 29.40 -26.45 -8.44
C THR A 261 29.91 -25.84 -9.75
N SER A 262 29.02 -25.21 -10.53
CA SER A 262 29.39 -24.53 -11.77
C SER A 262 30.38 -23.38 -11.55
N ALA A 263 30.20 -22.57 -10.49
CA ALA A 263 31.15 -21.51 -10.15
C ALA A 263 32.55 -22.07 -9.83
N GLY A 264 32.62 -23.20 -9.13
CA GLY A 264 33.87 -23.91 -8.87
C GLY A 264 34.56 -24.44 -10.14
N GLU A 265 33.79 -24.94 -11.10
CA GLU A 265 34.31 -25.38 -12.40
C GLU A 265 34.80 -24.20 -13.26
N ILE A 266 34.05 -23.11 -13.30
CA ILE A 266 34.44 -21.88 -14.00
C ILE A 266 35.75 -21.34 -13.40
N ALA A 267 35.88 -21.31 -12.07
CA ALA A 267 37.11 -20.87 -11.40
C ALA A 267 38.32 -21.76 -11.78
N LYS A 268 38.15 -23.08 -11.84
CA LYS A 268 39.20 -24.03 -12.28
C LYS A 268 39.59 -23.79 -13.73
N LEU A 269 38.62 -23.64 -14.64
CA LEU A 269 38.87 -23.35 -16.05
C LEU A 269 39.59 -22.02 -16.23
N THR A 270 39.14 -20.98 -15.52
CA THR A 270 39.76 -19.64 -15.53
C THR A 270 41.22 -19.70 -15.08
N ALA A 271 41.53 -20.45 -14.01
CA ALA A 271 42.89 -20.64 -13.54
C ALA A 271 43.78 -21.38 -14.57
N THR A 272 43.24 -22.37 -15.28
CA THR A 272 43.96 -23.06 -16.36
C THR A 272 44.25 -22.12 -17.52
N VAL A 273 43.28 -21.32 -17.95
CA VAL A 273 43.46 -20.34 -19.03
C VAL A 273 44.52 -19.30 -18.65
N LEU A 274 44.49 -18.78 -17.41
CA LEU A 274 45.51 -17.85 -16.91
C LEU A 274 46.91 -18.45 -16.92
N ARG A 275 47.07 -19.73 -16.57
CA ARG A 275 48.37 -20.43 -16.63
C ARG A 275 48.88 -20.60 -18.06
N LEU A 276 48.00 -20.91 -19.01
CA LEU A 276 48.36 -21.08 -20.41
C LEU A 276 48.67 -19.75 -21.10
N SER A 277 48.07 -18.64 -20.63
CA SER A 277 48.28 -17.30 -21.17
C SER A 277 49.47 -16.56 -20.56
N ALA A 278 50.22 -17.16 -19.62
CA ALA A 278 51.41 -16.55 -19.04
C ALA A 278 52.50 -16.43 -20.13
N PRO A 279 52.98 -15.20 -20.46
CA PRO A 279 54.01 -15.02 -21.46
C PRO A 279 55.31 -15.70 -21.01
N ALA A 280 55.93 -16.48 -21.91
CA ALA A 280 57.24 -17.07 -21.67
C ALA A 280 58.25 -15.98 -21.26
N PRO A 281 59.15 -16.24 -20.29
CA PRO A 281 60.12 -15.26 -19.84
C PRO A 281 61.01 -14.86 -21.03
N THR A 282 60.76 -13.64 -21.51
CA THR A 282 61.51 -13.06 -22.62
C THR A 282 62.86 -12.65 -22.07
N GLN A 283 63.92 -13.34 -22.53
CA GLN A 283 65.29 -12.97 -22.21
C GLN A 283 65.59 -11.54 -22.69
N GLU A 284 66.08 -10.76 -21.74
CA GLU A 284 66.62 -9.41 -21.83
C GLU A 284 67.55 -9.26 -23.05
N ARG A 285 67.19 -8.37 -23.98
CA ARG A 285 68.11 -7.88 -25.02
C ARG A 285 67.99 -6.37 -25.20
N VAL A 286 68.82 -5.67 -24.43
CA VAL A 286 69.67 -4.52 -24.81
C VAL A 286 69.08 -3.49 -25.79
N MET A 287 68.67 -2.35 -25.22
CA MET A 287 69.20 -1.00 -25.47
C MET A 287 69.45 -0.55 -26.93
N VAL A 288 68.63 0.38 -27.44
CA VAL A 288 69.09 1.54 -28.26
C VAL A 288 68.18 2.75 -28.00
N GLN A 289 68.81 3.91 -27.85
CA GLN A 289 68.30 5.20 -27.42
C GLN A 289 68.22 6.20 -28.61
N ALA A 290 67.38 7.24 -28.44
CA ALA A 290 67.44 8.58 -29.07
C ALA A 290 66.79 8.81 -30.47
N PRO A 291 66.58 10.08 -30.91
CA PRO A 291 65.91 11.21 -30.25
C PRO A 291 64.91 11.99 -31.17
N ALA A 292 64.40 13.11 -30.64
CA ALA A 292 63.35 14.02 -31.11
C ALA A 292 63.58 14.81 -32.42
N ALA A 293 62.47 15.34 -33.01
CA ALA A 293 62.23 16.77 -33.34
C ALA A 293 61.14 16.94 -34.43
N GLY A 294 60.30 17.99 -34.34
CA GLY A 294 59.57 18.49 -35.51
C GLY A 294 58.26 19.27 -35.25
N SER A 295 58.39 20.59 -35.11
CA SER A 295 57.41 21.71 -35.18
C SER A 295 56.33 21.57 -36.29
N GLY A 296 55.17 22.22 -36.29
CA GLY A 296 54.73 23.49 -35.72
C GLY A 296 53.25 23.83 -36.08
N PRO A 297 52.82 25.11 -35.95
CA PRO A 297 51.46 25.51 -35.54
C PRO A 297 50.56 26.06 -36.66
N THR A 298 49.24 25.97 -36.52
CA THR A 298 48.25 26.88 -37.16
C THR A 298 46.94 26.92 -36.36
N ALA A 299 46.48 28.14 -36.07
CA ALA A 299 45.13 28.53 -35.63
C ALA A 299 44.69 29.69 -36.56
N PRO A 300 43.49 30.30 -36.46
CA PRO A 300 42.21 29.85 -35.87
C PRO A 300 41.04 30.00 -36.88
N SER A 301 39.93 29.26 -36.72
CA SER A 301 38.66 29.61 -37.39
C SER A 301 37.44 29.05 -36.65
N SER A 302 36.79 29.96 -35.94
CA SER A 302 35.35 30.06 -35.64
C SER A 302 34.64 29.06 -34.72
N PRO A 303 33.70 29.55 -33.89
CA PRO A 303 33.09 28.79 -32.81
C PRO A 303 31.87 28.05 -33.35
N LEU A 304 31.91 26.71 -33.31
CA LEU A 304 30.70 25.92 -33.44
C LEU A 304 30.19 25.58 -32.04
N THR A 305 29.25 26.40 -31.60
CA THR A 305 28.33 26.14 -30.50
C THR A 305 27.61 24.81 -30.75
N ALA A 306 28.01 23.74 -30.06
CA ALA A 306 27.25 22.48 -30.03
C ALA A 306 27.55 21.68 -28.76
N ALA A 307 26.99 22.17 -27.65
CA ALA A 307 26.51 21.36 -26.54
C ALA A 307 25.19 22.03 -26.08
N PRO A 308 24.16 21.25 -25.71
CA PRO A 308 24.30 20.32 -24.61
C PRO A 308 23.99 18.87 -25.00
N ALA A 309 25.00 18.02 -24.82
CA ALA A 309 24.78 16.64 -24.42
C ALA A 309 24.18 16.69 -23.01
N GLY A 310 22.86 16.53 -22.97
CA GLY A 310 22.04 16.64 -21.78
C GLY A 310 20.56 16.58 -22.16
N ALA A 311 20.21 15.73 -23.13
CA ALA A 311 18.82 15.39 -23.38
C ALA A 311 18.40 14.51 -22.22
N ALA A 312 17.79 15.18 -21.24
CA ALA A 312 17.23 14.62 -20.04
C ALA A 312 16.31 13.45 -20.36
N ASP A 313 16.17 12.62 -19.35
CA ASP A 313 15.33 11.43 -19.16
C ASP A 313 13.83 11.72 -19.39
N GLU A 314 13.47 12.25 -20.56
CA GLU A 314 12.09 12.53 -20.90
C GLU A 314 11.35 11.20 -21.12
N PRO A 315 10.23 10.98 -20.40
CA PRO A 315 9.47 9.75 -20.52
C PRO A 315 8.94 9.59 -21.95
N VAL A 316 9.06 8.38 -22.49
CA VAL A 316 8.57 8.05 -23.83
C VAL A 316 7.05 8.22 -23.86
N ALA A 317 6.57 9.21 -24.62
CA ALA A 317 5.15 9.46 -24.78
C ALA A 317 4.51 8.52 -25.82
N PHE A 318 3.37 7.94 -25.46
CA PHE A 318 2.54 7.11 -26.32
C PHE A 318 1.31 7.87 -26.77
N HIS A 319 0.94 7.73 -28.04
CA HIS A 319 -0.25 8.36 -28.62
C HIS A 319 -1.12 7.30 -29.30
N LEU A 320 -2.43 7.52 -29.28
CA LEU A 320 -3.40 6.66 -29.96
C LEU A 320 -3.24 6.82 -31.47
N ASP A 321 -3.05 5.71 -32.17
CA ASP A 321 -3.11 5.63 -33.63
C ASP A 321 -4.52 5.17 -34.05
N PRO A 322 -5.36 6.06 -34.59
CA PRO A 322 -6.73 5.73 -34.96
C PRO A 322 -6.82 4.83 -36.20
N ASP A 323 -5.76 4.75 -37.00
CA ASP A 323 -5.74 3.98 -38.26
C ASP A 323 -5.40 2.49 -38.00
N LEU A 324 -4.87 2.18 -36.80
CA LEU A 324 -4.55 0.82 -36.39
C LEU A 324 -5.68 0.21 -35.55
N ALA A 325 -6.38 -0.77 -36.14
CA ALA A 325 -7.36 -1.59 -35.43
C ALA A 325 -6.75 -2.81 -34.70
N ALA A 326 -5.52 -3.18 -35.07
CA ALA A 326 -4.77 -4.30 -34.51
C ALA A 326 -3.27 -4.04 -34.67
N ILE A 327 -2.45 -4.70 -33.86
CA ILE A 327 -0.99 -4.64 -33.98
C ILE A 327 -0.60 -5.33 -35.29
N PRO A 328 0.05 -4.61 -36.21
CA PRO A 328 0.40 -5.19 -37.50
C PRO A 328 1.49 -6.24 -37.26
N CYS A 329 1.26 -7.50 -37.64
CA CYS A 329 2.23 -8.61 -37.55
C CYS A 329 1.95 -9.53 -38.73
N ARG A 330 2.96 -9.91 -39.52
CA ARG A 330 2.74 -10.79 -40.69
C ARG A 330 2.90 -12.27 -40.36
N SER A 331 3.70 -12.57 -39.35
CA SER A 331 3.91 -13.94 -38.88
C SER A 331 4.14 -13.96 -37.38
N SER A 332 3.93 -15.13 -36.79
CA SER A 332 4.26 -15.40 -35.39
C SER A 332 5.72 -15.10 -35.05
N ASP A 333 6.61 -15.20 -36.04
CA ASP A 333 8.05 -15.07 -35.84
C ASP A 333 8.54 -13.63 -35.68
N GLU A 334 7.75 -12.67 -36.15
CA GLU A 334 8.03 -11.25 -35.96
C GLU A 334 7.86 -10.82 -34.48
N ILE A 335 7.08 -11.51 -33.67
CA ILE A 335 6.77 -11.09 -32.29
C ILE A 335 7.91 -11.51 -31.35
N VAL A 336 8.74 -10.57 -30.90
CA VAL A 336 9.91 -10.86 -30.06
C VAL A 336 9.63 -10.79 -28.56
N ASP A 337 8.69 -9.96 -28.15
CA ASP A 337 8.26 -9.80 -26.76
C ASP A 337 6.74 -9.61 -26.74
N LEU A 338 6.10 -10.18 -25.74
CA LEU A 338 4.67 -10.08 -25.53
C LEU A 338 4.39 -10.06 -24.04
N ARG A 339 3.66 -9.03 -23.61
CA ARG A 339 3.22 -8.88 -22.24
C ARG A 339 1.72 -8.70 -22.21
N SER A 340 1.05 -9.33 -21.26
CA SER A 340 -0.40 -9.25 -21.08
C SER A 340 -0.75 -8.82 -19.66
N SER A 341 -1.83 -8.05 -19.51
CA SER A 341 -2.34 -7.69 -18.20
C SER A 341 -2.97 -8.90 -17.51
N PHE A 342 -2.57 -9.15 -16.27
CA PHE A 342 -3.17 -10.19 -15.42
C PHE A 342 -4.56 -9.78 -14.90
N ASN A 343 -4.76 -8.49 -14.67
CA ASN A 343 -6.05 -7.93 -14.26
C ASN A 343 -6.78 -7.27 -15.43
N ALA A 344 -8.10 -7.38 -15.42
CA ALA A 344 -8.98 -6.52 -16.21
C ALA A 344 -9.34 -5.30 -15.36
N ILE A 345 -9.33 -4.12 -15.95
CA ILE A 345 -9.77 -2.89 -15.27
C ILE A 345 -10.91 -2.24 -16.01
N ARG A 346 -11.79 -1.59 -15.25
CA ARG A 346 -12.96 -0.92 -15.80
C ARG A 346 -12.61 0.53 -16.08
N MET A 347 -12.56 0.91 -17.35
CA MET A 347 -12.23 2.28 -17.76
C MET A 347 -13.10 2.76 -18.93
N THR A 348 -13.14 4.08 -19.09
CA THR A 348 -13.85 4.74 -20.18
C THR A 348 -12.83 5.16 -21.23
N CYS A 349 -12.81 4.46 -22.38
CA CYS A 349 -11.82 4.70 -23.43
C CYS A 349 -12.51 5.10 -24.74
N GLY A 350 -12.71 6.40 -24.95
CA GLY A 350 -13.29 6.94 -26.18
C GLY A 350 -14.78 6.61 -26.42
N SER A 351 -15.29 5.49 -25.91
CA SER A 351 -16.72 5.22 -25.80
C SER A 351 -17.27 5.92 -24.55
N ALA A 352 -18.52 6.36 -24.60
CA ALA A 352 -19.17 7.04 -23.47
C ALA A 352 -19.49 6.11 -22.28
N LYS A 353 -19.16 4.81 -22.39
CA LYS A 353 -19.49 3.78 -21.40
C LYS A 353 -18.22 3.15 -20.84
N ALA A 354 -18.13 3.11 -19.51
CA ALA A 354 -17.07 2.38 -18.82
C ALA A 354 -17.25 0.86 -19.00
N GLN A 355 -16.21 0.19 -19.46
CA GLN A 355 -16.21 -1.25 -19.74
C GLN A 355 -14.90 -1.90 -19.28
N ASN A 356 -14.88 -3.23 -19.24
CA ASN A 356 -13.68 -3.99 -18.89
C ASN A 356 -12.66 -3.97 -20.02
N CYS A 357 -11.42 -3.67 -19.67
CA CYS A 357 -10.30 -3.54 -20.59
C CYS A 357 -9.15 -4.46 -20.16
N ASN A 358 -8.45 -5.01 -21.15
CA ASN A 358 -7.16 -5.69 -20.98
C ASN A 358 -6.07 -4.89 -21.70
N ALA A 359 -4.84 -4.92 -21.20
CA ALA A 359 -3.69 -4.29 -21.83
C ALA A 359 -2.70 -5.33 -22.35
N TYR A 360 -2.07 -5.01 -23.48
CA TYR A 360 -1.03 -5.81 -24.11
C TYR A 360 0.12 -4.90 -24.55
N ILE A 361 1.35 -5.36 -24.36
CA ILE A 361 2.55 -4.71 -24.91
C ILE A 361 3.21 -5.74 -25.84
N CYS A 362 3.49 -5.35 -27.07
CA CYS A 362 4.05 -6.24 -28.08
C CYS A 362 5.28 -5.61 -28.72
N GLY A 363 6.39 -6.33 -28.67
CA GLY A 363 7.60 -6.04 -29.43
C GLY A 363 7.59 -6.81 -30.75
N VAL A 364 7.75 -6.11 -31.87
CA VAL A 364 7.72 -6.70 -33.22
C VAL A 364 9.05 -6.42 -33.92
N GLN A 365 9.67 -7.44 -34.51
CA GLN A 365 10.93 -7.35 -35.23
C GLN A 365 10.68 -7.38 -36.74
N ARG A 366 11.00 -6.29 -37.43
CA ARG A 366 10.85 -6.14 -38.89
C ARG A 366 12.08 -5.56 -39.53
N ALA A 367 12.55 -6.18 -40.61
CA ALA A 367 13.70 -5.72 -41.38
C ALA A 367 14.92 -5.37 -40.48
N GLY A 368 15.14 -6.16 -39.41
CA GLY A 368 16.23 -5.94 -38.45
C GLY A 368 16.00 -4.83 -37.42
N ARG A 369 14.85 -4.14 -37.44
CA ARG A 369 14.44 -3.15 -36.42
C ARG A 369 13.40 -3.72 -35.48
N ARG A 370 13.42 -3.28 -34.22
CA ARG A 370 12.38 -3.59 -33.24
C ARG A 370 11.42 -2.41 -33.17
N GLU A 371 10.14 -2.69 -33.26
CA GLU A 371 9.04 -1.76 -33.09
C GLU A 371 8.29 -2.18 -31.81
N ILE A 372 7.70 -1.21 -31.11
CA ILE A 372 6.88 -1.48 -29.93
C ILE A 372 5.47 -0.91 -30.12
N TYR A 373 4.50 -1.69 -29.67
CA TYR A 373 3.09 -1.36 -29.72
C TYR A 373 2.44 -1.65 -28.36
N LEU A 374 1.56 -0.77 -27.93
CA LEU A 374 0.75 -0.94 -26.74
C LEU A 374 -0.71 -0.99 -27.18
N ALA A 375 -1.48 -1.96 -26.70
CA ALA A 375 -2.86 -2.14 -27.09
C ALA A 375 -3.76 -2.24 -25.85
N ILE A 376 -4.86 -1.49 -25.85
CA ILE A 376 -5.95 -1.64 -24.88
C ILE A 376 -7.13 -2.29 -25.59
N HIS A 377 -7.48 -3.51 -25.18
CA HIS A 377 -8.61 -4.24 -25.73
C HIS A 377 -9.87 -4.02 -24.89
N LEU A 378 -10.89 -3.46 -25.53
CA LEU A 378 -12.22 -3.21 -24.99
C LEU A 378 -13.05 -4.49 -25.13
N THR A 379 -13.27 -5.21 -24.03
CA THR A 379 -13.83 -6.56 -24.07
C THR A 379 -15.31 -6.60 -24.48
N GLU A 380 -16.10 -5.60 -24.09
CA GLU A 380 -17.52 -5.52 -24.45
C GLU A 380 -17.68 -5.13 -25.93
N ASP A 381 -16.96 -4.10 -26.37
CA ASP A 381 -17.02 -3.59 -27.75
C ASP A 381 -16.22 -4.44 -28.75
N ARG A 382 -15.41 -5.40 -28.27
CA ARG A 382 -14.45 -6.21 -29.04
C ARG A 382 -13.56 -5.37 -29.94
N ARG A 383 -13.19 -4.19 -29.47
CA ARG A 383 -12.37 -3.22 -30.20
C ARG A 383 -11.03 -3.05 -29.51
N SER A 384 -9.99 -2.81 -30.29
CA SER A 384 -8.65 -2.53 -29.76
C SER A 384 -8.26 -1.09 -30.05
N LEU A 385 -7.63 -0.45 -29.07
CA LEU A 385 -7.03 0.87 -29.18
C LEU A 385 -5.52 0.70 -29.19
N ILE A 386 -4.88 1.07 -30.29
CA ILE A 386 -3.44 0.86 -30.49
C ILE A 386 -2.70 2.15 -30.24
N TYR A 387 -1.78 2.12 -29.30
CA TYR A 387 -0.90 3.22 -28.95
C TYR A 387 0.51 2.94 -29.47
N VAL A 388 1.11 3.96 -30.06
CA VAL A 388 2.47 3.91 -30.60
C VAL A 388 3.32 4.99 -29.94
N PRO A 389 4.62 4.74 -29.70
CA PRO A 389 5.51 5.77 -29.19
C PRO A 389 5.63 6.90 -30.22
N GLN A 390 5.84 8.14 -29.76
CA GLN A 390 6.05 9.29 -30.64
C GLN A 390 7.16 9.07 -31.66
N ARG A 391 8.19 8.30 -31.28
CA ARG A 391 9.26 7.83 -32.15
C ARG A 391 9.52 6.35 -31.87
N GLN A 392 9.37 5.52 -32.90
CA GLN A 392 9.75 4.10 -32.80
C GLN A 392 11.26 3.98 -32.53
N PRO A 393 11.68 2.99 -31.73
CA PRO A 393 13.08 2.86 -31.35
C PRO A 393 13.93 2.49 -32.56
N ALA A 394 15.09 3.14 -32.69
CA ALA A 394 16.03 2.90 -33.80
C ALA A 394 16.99 1.75 -33.51
N ASP A 395 17.20 1.44 -32.23
CA ASP A 395 18.18 0.51 -31.70
C ASP A 395 17.65 -0.23 -30.45
N ALA A 396 18.47 -1.12 -29.89
CA ALA A 396 18.10 -1.92 -28.72
C ALA A 396 17.90 -1.07 -27.45
N GLU A 397 18.74 -0.07 -27.23
CA GLU A 397 18.63 0.81 -26.05
C GLU A 397 17.37 1.68 -26.10
N GLY A 398 17.02 2.21 -27.29
CA GLY A 398 15.75 2.88 -27.50
C GLY A 398 14.56 1.95 -27.28
N TYR A 399 14.69 0.67 -27.65
CA TYR A 399 13.63 -0.31 -27.45
C TYR A 399 13.37 -0.56 -25.95
N GLU A 400 14.41 -0.77 -25.15
CA GLU A 400 14.27 -0.95 -23.70
C GLU A 400 13.64 0.28 -23.03
N ARG A 401 14.08 1.50 -23.41
CA ARG A 401 13.46 2.74 -22.91
C ARG A 401 11.99 2.88 -23.30
N ALA A 402 11.65 2.52 -24.53
CA ALA A 402 10.25 2.55 -24.97
C ALA A 402 9.41 1.47 -24.27
N LEU A 403 10.00 0.32 -23.96
CA LEU A 403 9.36 -0.74 -23.18
C LEU A 403 9.10 -0.32 -21.73
N GLU A 404 10.07 0.31 -21.07
CA GLU A 404 9.88 0.90 -19.75
C GLU A 404 8.80 1.98 -19.75
N GLY A 405 8.77 2.84 -20.78
CA GLY A 405 7.71 3.84 -20.96
C GLY A 405 6.33 3.20 -21.14
N ALA A 406 6.22 2.11 -21.92
CA ALA A 406 4.98 1.37 -22.10
C ALA A 406 4.50 0.72 -20.80
N LEU A 407 5.41 0.11 -20.04
CA LEU A 407 5.12 -0.46 -18.72
C LEU A 407 4.62 0.61 -17.75
N SER A 408 5.32 1.73 -17.66
CA SER A 408 4.90 2.85 -16.82
C SER A 408 3.51 3.37 -17.21
N PHE A 409 3.21 3.48 -18.51
CA PHE A 409 1.90 3.92 -19.02
C PHE A 409 0.75 3.01 -18.55
N VAL A 410 0.91 1.69 -18.67
CA VAL A 410 -0.14 0.74 -18.27
C VAL A 410 -0.25 0.61 -16.75
N GLU A 411 0.86 0.68 -16.02
CA GLU A 411 0.85 0.69 -14.54
C GLU A 411 0.13 1.91 -13.98
N VAL A 412 0.40 3.10 -14.52
CA VAL A 412 -0.30 4.34 -14.16
C VAL A 412 -1.80 4.23 -14.45
N SER A 413 -2.17 3.49 -15.50
CA SER A 413 -3.56 3.22 -15.83
C SER A 413 -4.22 2.17 -14.91
N GLY A 414 -3.44 1.47 -14.07
CA GLY A 414 -3.93 0.46 -13.11
C GLY A 414 -3.79 -0.99 -13.58
N PHE A 415 -3.12 -1.25 -14.71
CA PHE A 415 -2.84 -2.61 -15.17
C PHE A 415 -1.60 -3.18 -14.48
N ILE A 416 -1.63 -4.49 -14.23
CA ILE A 416 -0.50 -5.30 -13.79
C ILE A 416 -0.15 -6.24 -14.94
N VAL A 417 1.03 -6.06 -15.54
CA VAL A 417 1.44 -6.76 -16.76
C VAL A 417 2.51 -7.80 -16.47
N ASN A 418 2.38 -8.97 -17.08
CA ASN A 418 3.38 -10.04 -17.01
C ASN A 418 3.91 -10.37 -18.40
N LEU A 419 5.16 -10.87 -18.43
CA LEU A 419 5.77 -11.42 -19.63
C LEU A 419 5.11 -12.76 -19.99
N GLU A 420 4.63 -12.88 -21.23
CA GLU A 420 4.05 -14.12 -21.74
C GLU A 420 5.15 -15.03 -22.31
N PRO A 421 5.27 -16.28 -21.85
CA PRO A 421 6.22 -17.22 -22.42
C PRO A 421 5.75 -17.63 -23.82
N LEU A 422 6.39 -17.07 -24.86
CA LEU A 422 6.08 -17.37 -26.26
C LEU A 422 6.29 -18.86 -26.62
N GLY A 423 7.14 -19.57 -25.87
CA GLY A 423 7.52 -20.95 -26.14
C GLY A 423 8.53 -21.07 -27.28
N GLY A 424 9.29 -22.17 -27.30
CA GLY A 424 10.41 -22.36 -28.24
C GLY A 424 10.03 -22.75 -29.67
N GLY A 425 8.75 -22.86 -30.01
CA GLY A 425 8.31 -23.35 -31.32
C GLY A 425 7.03 -22.71 -31.84
N PRO A 426 6.81 -22.73 -33.17
CA PRO A 426 5.72 -22.02 -33.83
C PRO A 426 4.32 -22.50 -33.38
N ALA A 427 4.16 -23.80 -33.10
CA ALA A 427 2.91 -24.36 -32.60
C ALA A 427 2.54 -23.86 -31.19
N ALA A 428 3.54 -23.67 -30.32
CA ALA A 428 3.31 -23.12 -28.98
C ALA A 428 2.92 -21.63 -29.06
N ARG A 429 3.63 -20.86 -29.90
CA ARG A 429 3.35 -19.45 -30.16
C ARG A 429 1.95 -19.23 -30.69
N THR A 430 1.50 -20.07 -31.63
CA THR A 430 0.14 -20.00 -32.21
C THR A 430 -0.93 -20.08 -31.11
N LYS A 431 -0.79 -21.01 -30.16
CA LYS A 431 -1.73 -21.16 -29.03
C LYS A 431 -1.75 -19.96 -28.08
N VAL A 432 -0.62 -19.28 -27.91
CA VAL A 432 -0.54 -18.05 -27.12
C VAL A 432 -1.24 -16.91 -27.88
N PHE A 433 -0.97 -16.78 -29.18
CA PHE A 433 -1.50 -15.70 -30.00
C PHE A 433 -3.01 -15.82 -30.27
N GLU A 434 -3.57 -17.03 -30.34
CA GLU A 434 -5.02 -17.25 -30.42
C GLU A 434 -5.78 -16.63 -29.25
N LYS A 435 -5.13 -16.45 -28.08
CA LYS A 435 -5.74 -15.85 -26.90
C LYS A 435 -5.66 -14.32 -26.89
N ILE A 436 -4.96 -13.72 -27.86
CA ILE A 436 -4.60 -12.30 -27.83
C ILE A 436 -5.31 -11.59 -28.98
N PRO A 437 -6.48 -10.99 -28.71
CA PRO A 437 -7.37 -10.45 -29.75
C PRO A 437 -6.82 -9.22 -30.47
N VAL A 438 -5.69 -8.67 -29.99
CA VAL A 438 -5.09 -7.44 -30.54
C VAL A 438 -4.10 -7.70 -31.67
N LEU A 439 -3.71 -8.95 -31.93
CA LEU A 439 -2.73 -9.28 -32.96
C LEU A 439 -3.39 -9.40 -34.33
N GLY A 440 -2.85 -8.70 -35.33
CA GLY A 440 -3.32 -8.74 -36.72
C GLY A 440 -2.80 -9.94 -37.52
N LEU A 441 -2.58 -11.09 -36.88
CA LEU A 441 -2.16 -12.32 -37.55
C LEU A 441 -3.34 -12.84 -38.39
N ARG A 442 -3.24 -12.74 -39.70
CA ARG A 442 -4.25 -13.23 -40.66
C ARG A 442 -3.63 -14.20 -41.65
#